data_AF-A0A8B6BH40-F1
#
_entry.id   AF-A0A8B6BH40-F1
#
_cell.length_a   1.000
_cell.length_b   1.000
_cell.length_c   1.000
_cell.angle_alpha   90.00
_cell.angle_beta   90.00
_cell.angle_gamma   90.00
#
_symmetry.space_group_name_H-M   'P 1'
#
loop_
_entity.id
_entity.type
_entity.pdbx_description
1 polymer ?
#
loop_
_entity_poly.entity_id
_entity_poly.type
_entity_poly.pdbx_seq_one_letter_code
_entity_poly.pdbx_strand_id
1 'polypeptide(L)'
;MIQDKDPESANSSELQEIIVKIHQESTDRNTKQQLLSLIALSHTKKDLQQLIPGLTVYAINEARKHAKTNGHGAIIPKQLPVFRHRMDKDKLDHALDFFFSPSFHQVSSFGVKEMKLDNGNTVTIPEVVRTACHATLINVYTKFCTETEFLPLSRSTLFKILNACPSSRRTNLKGLDNCAADGGASYETLLTTVKEMGNYVVDEEVQVELRDCKDSLNASKIYLKTDFKAHLRKCDKCPDHCINYSLSDPTDQHLQQHCVDHQHDMVCERCNLLPQAVSTIKRRLSELDIPDEVRNDLLASIDVAEAKILEWKSHIVRGVNQDLARILLLEELKDGECLIIMDWAMKFLPLAFREKQSDWFGQKGVNWHVSVCIFKDENQNLMQRTYTHTMDAVKQDWVAVASVLEHTLRTIKIQLPRINTVYLRSDNAGCYHCGSLWLAIPKITETTGITIARYDYSEPQNGKSYCDAKIAHMRGKIRRSAASGSDVLTASDMKMAIDKHGGVTSCQAAYVAVDPNSLVKKITCPIKAITKISNVRFNNDDTITAWKAFEIGNGKKISINSTLNDVELNVDVHANFTIPTQPDGIIKKTNYAKTDRFRVI
;
A
#
# COMPACT_ATOMS: atom_id res chain seq x y z
N MET A 1 19.36 74.47 47.09
CA MET A 1 20.25 73.28 47.07
C MET A 1 19.53 72.20 46.30
N ILE A 2 20.08 71.90 45.12
CA ILE A 2 19.60 70.88 44.18
C ILE A 2 19.85 69.52 44.85
N GLN A 3 18.80 68.73 45.05
CA GLN A 3 18.95 67.29 45.30
C GLN A 3 19.00 66.62 43.93
N ASP A 4 20.21 66.27 43.50
CA ASP A 4 20.42 65.31 42.42
C ASP A 4 19.75 63.98 42.83
N LYS A 5 18.78 63.53 42.02
CA LYS A 5 18.31 62.14 42.05
C LYS A 5 19.23 61.33 41.15
N ASP A 6 19.86 60.29 41.72
CA ASP A 6 20.71 59.35 40.99
C ASP A 6 19.98 58.76 39.75
N PRO A 7 20.56 58.85 38.54
CA PRO A 7 19.96 58.32 37.31
C PRO A 7 19.86 56.79 37.26
N GLU A 8 20.58 56.04 38.11
CA GLU A 8 20.43 54.57 38.23
C GLU A 8 19.12 54.15 38.92
N SER A 9 18.54 55.00 39.78
CA SER A 9 17.31 54.69 40.51
C SER A 9 16.05 54.75 39.63
N ALA A 10 16.07 55.53 38.55
CA ALA A 10 14.95 55.71 37.64
C ALA A 10 14.72 54.48 36.72
N ASN A 11 15.80 53.90 36.19
CA ASN A 11 15.72 52.74 35.30
C ASN A 11 15.21 51.45 35.99
N SER A 12 15.52 51.27 37.28
CA SER A 12 15.08 50.10 38.05
C SER A 12 13.56 50.11 38.34
N SER A 13 12.98 51.30 38.55
CA SER A 13 11.54 51.46 38.82
C SER A 13 10.69 51.17 37.58
N GLU A 14 11.14 51.63 36.40
CA GLU A 14 10.41 51.46 35.13
C GLU A 14 10.36 49.98 34.70
N LEU A 15 11.48 49.26 34.87
CA LEU A 15 11.54 47.82 34.63
C LEU A 15 10.63 47.02 35.58
N GLN A 16 10.52 47.43 36.84
CA GLN A 16 9.64 46.77 37.82
C GLN A 16 8.16 46.93 37.45
N GLU A 17 7.75 48.12 37.03
CA GLU A 17 6.37 48.38 36.59
C GLU A 17 6.01 47.53 35.36
N ILE A 18 6.93 47.41 34.41
CA ILE A 18 6.75 46.56 33.22
C ILE A 18 6.58 45.09 33.61
N ILE A 19 7.43 44.57 34.50
CA ILE A 19 7.35 43.17 34.96
C ILE A 19 6.03 42.90 35.67
N VAL A 20 5.57 43.82 36.53
CA VAL A 20 4.28 43.73 37.23
C VAL A 20 3.13 43.68 36.24
N LYS A 21 3.13 44.56 35.24
CA LYS A 21 2.08 44.61 34.21
C LYS A 21 2.00 43.30 33.41
N ILE A 22 3.14 42.81 32.91
CA ILE A 22 3.18 41.56 32.14
C ILE A 22 2.79 40.36 33.02
N HIS A 23 3.17 40.37 34.31
CA HIS A 23 2.76 39.33 35.25
C HIS A 23 1.24 39.28 35.45
N GLN A 24 0.57 40.45 35.55
CA GLN A 24 -0.89 40.53 35.71
C GLN A 24 -1.63 40.10 34.44
N GLU A 25 -1.12 40.46 33.26
CA GLU A 25 -1.70 40.12 31.95
C GLU A 25 -1.48 38.64 31.56
N SER A 26 -0.46 37.99 32.11
CA SER A 26 -0.18 36.58 31.82
C SER A 26 -1.27 35.65 32.36
N THR A 27 -1.57 34.56 31.64
CA THR A 27 -2.48 33.49 32.11
C THR A 27 -1.74 32.23 32.54
N ASP A 28 -0.54 32.00 32.00
CA ASP A 28 0.30 30.83 32.32
C ASP A 28 1.00 30.98 33.69
N ARG A 29 0.86 29.94 34.53
CA ARG A 29 1.41 29.93 35.89
C ARG A 29 2.94 29.94 35.91
N ASN A 30 3.58 29.27 34.95
CA ASN A 30 5.04 29.21 34.88
C ASN A 30 5.62 30.54 34.42
N THR A 31 4.98 31.20 33.43
CA THR A 31 5.34 32.56 33.02
C THR A 31 5.20 33.55 34.17
N LYS A 32 4.12 33.47 34.96
CA LYS A 32 3.97 34.28 36.19
C LYS A 32 5.09 34.04 37.18
N GLN A 33 5.42 32.78 37.47
CA GLN A 33 6.51 32.44 38.39
C GLN A 33 7.87 32.96 37.88
N GLN A 34 8.14 32.87 36.58
CA GLN A 34 9.37 33.37 35.95
C GLN A 34 9.48 34.89 36.05
N LEU A 35 8.43 35.62 35.64
CA LEU A 35 8.40 37.07 35.72
C LEU A 35 8.54 37.55 37.17
N LEU A 36 7.82 36.92 38.10
CA LEU A 36 7.92 37.25 39.51
C LEU A 36 9.33 36.97 40.06
N SER A 37 10.00 35.92 39.59
CA SER A 37 11.36 35.55 40.05
C SER A 37 12.41 36.62 39.75
N LEU A 38 12.19 37.50 38.76
CA LEU A 38 13.09 38.62 38.42
C LEU A 38 13.17 39.66 39.54
N ILE A 39 12.05 39.89 40.24
CA ILE A 39 11.93 40.94 41.28
C ILE A 39 11.74 40.36 42.70
N ALA A 40 11.57 39.04 42.82
CA ALA A 40 11.19 38.40 44.08
C ALA A 40 12.27 38.47 45.17
N LEU A 41 13.55 38.57 44.80
CA LEU A 41 14.68 38.67 45.75
C LEU A 41 15.05 40.11 46.10
N SER A 42 14.69 41.10 45.27
CA SER A 42 14.98 42.52 45.50
C SER A 42 13.96 43.23 46.40
N HIS A 43 12.81 42.60 46.67
CA HIS A 43 11.72 43.19 47.45
C HIS A 43 11.33 42.33 48.64
N THR A 44 10.80 42.94 49.71
CA THR A 44 10.20 42.17 50.79
C THR A 44 8.87 41.56 50.34
N LYS A 45 8.38 40.56 51.09
CA LYS A 45 7.08 39.94 50.79
C LYS A 45 5.95 40.96 50.82
N LYS A 46 6.02 41.93 51.74
CA LYS A 46 5.00 42.97 51.92
C LYS A 46 4.99 43.93 50.73
N ASP A 47 6.16 44.31 50.23
CA ASP A 47 6.31 45.18 49.07
C ASP A 47 5.76 44.52 47.81
N LEU A 48 6.07 43.24 47.58
CA LEU A 48 5.56 42.49 46.42
C LEU A 48 4.02 42.32 46.44
N GLN A 49 3.42 42.20 47.62
CA GLN A 49 1.97 42.13 47.77
C GLN A 49 1.28 43.49 47.57
N GLN A 50 1.99 44.58 47.85
CA GLN A 50 1.52 45.93 47.54
C GLN A 50 1.65 46.23 46.03
N LEU A 51 2.75 45.82 45.40
CA LEU A 51 2.99 45.96 43.96
C LEU A 51 2.03 45.11 43.12
N ILE A 52 1.68 43.90 43.59
CA ILE A 52 0.79 42.97 42.89
C ILE A 52 -0.34 42.56 43.85
N PRO A 53 -1.48 43.28 43.84
CA PRO A 53 -2.64 42.94 44.66
C PRO A 53 -3.13 41.51 44.37
N GLY A 54 -3.34 40.73 45.43
CA GLY A 54 -3.75 39.31 45.34
C GLY A 54 -2.61 38.30 45.24
N LEU A 55 -1.35 38.73 45.28
CA LEU A 55 -0.21 37.83 45.28
C LEU A 55 -0.07 37.05 46.60
N THR A 56 0.01 35.73 46.52
CA THR A 56 0.14 34.86 47.70
C THR A 56 1.59 34.73 48.17
N VAL A 57 1.79 34.57 49.47
CA VAL A 57 3.13 34.29 50.04
C VAL A 57 3.73 33.00 49.46
N TYR A 58 2.89 32.02 49.13
CA TYR A 58 3.31 30.80 48.44
C TYR A 58 3.93 31.09 47.07
N ALA A 59 3.27 31.90 46.23
CA ALA A 59 3.79 32.28 44.92
C ALA A 59 5.13 33.03 45.02
N ILE A 60 5.28 33.91 46.02
CA ILE A 60 6.54 34.61 46.29
C ILE A 60 7.65 33.63 46.69
N ASN A 61 7.36 32.68 47.58
CA ASN A 61 8.34 31.67 47.99
C ASN A 61 8.76 30.79 46.81
N GLU A 62 7.82 30.35 45.97
CA GLU A 62 8.09 29.55 44.78
C GLU A 62 8.89 30.33 43.71
N ALA A 63 8.63 31.63 43.54
CA ALA A 63 9.42 32.49 42.66
C ALA A 63 10.85 32.71 43.18
N ARG A 64 11.03 32.88 44.50
CA ARG A 64 12.36 32.96 45.13
C ARG A 64 13.12 31.64 45.02
N LYS A 65 12.43 30.51 45.19
CA LYS A 65 13.00 29.18 45.00
C LYS A 65 13.49 29.01 43.56
N HIS A 66 12.64 29.37 42.60
CA HIS A 66 13.00 29.36 41.17
C HIS A 66 14.23 30.22 40.87
N ALA A 67 14.27 31.46 41.36
CA ALA A 67 15.42 32.35 41.15
C ALA A 67 16.73 31.74 41.72
N LYS A 68 16.65 31.09 42.87
CA LYS A 68 17.81 30.45 43.52
C LYS A 68 18.26 29.16 42.85
N THR A 69 17.33 28.32 42.38
CA THR A 69 17.68 27.01 41.81
C THR A 69 17.99 27.05 40.32
N ASN A 70 17.28 27.90 39.58
CA ASN A 70 17.30 27.90 38.11
C ASN A 70 17.85 29.22 37.52
N GLY A 71 17.97 30.28 38.32
CA GLY A 71 18.30 31.63 37.88
C GLY A 71 17.08 32.53 37.69
N HIS A 72 17.29 33.85 37.78
CA HIS A 72 16.25 34.87 37.63
C HIS A 72 15.65 34.81 36.21
N GLY A 73 14.33 34.65 36.10
CA GLY A 73 13.63 34.61 34.81
C GLY A 73 13.92 33.39 33.93
N ALA A 74 14.63 32.39 34.44
CA ALA A 74 15.06 31.24 33.64
C ALA A 74 13.86 30.39 33.15
N ILE A 75 13.88 30.02 31.87
CA ILE A 75 12.87 29.17 31.25
C ILE A 75 13.11 27.72 31.67
N ILE A 76 12.12 27.08 32.30
CA ILE A 76 12.15 25.63 32.55
C ILE A 76 11.51 24.94 31.33
N PRO A 77 12.24 24.08 30.59
CA PRO A 77 11.65 23.27 29.54
C PRO A 77 10.55 22.38 30.12
N LYS A 78 9.35 22.38 29.51
CA LYS A 78 8.32 21.39 29.86
C LYS A 78 8.92 20.00 29.61
N GLN A 79 9.13 19.21 30.67
CA GLN A 79 9.52 17.81 30.49
C GLN A 79 8.43 17.10 29.70
N LEU A 80 8.81 16.50 28.57
CA LEU A 80 7.90 15.63 27.82
C LEU A 80 7.51 14.45 28.71
N PRO A 81 6.24 14.01 28.69
CA PRO A 81 5.81 12.85 29.46
C PRO A 81 6.67 11.62 29.11
N VAL A 82 7.34 11.05 30.10
CA VAL A 82 8.14 9.84 29.94
C VAL A 82 7.20 8.63 29.94
N PHE A 83 6.93 8.07 28.77
CA PHE A 83 6.16 6.83 28.65
C PHE A 83 7.05 5.62 28.92
N ARG A 84 6.68 4.78 29.88
CA ARG A 84 7.39 3.51 30.15
C ARG A 84 7.04 2.49 29.06
N HIS A 85 7.99 2.12 28.21
CA HIS A 85 7.83 1.03 27.25
C HIS A 85 7.91 -0.33 27.96
N ARG A 86 6.75 -0.91 28.32
CA ARG A 86 6.63 -2.25 28.95
C ARG A 86 6.46 -3.41 27.96
N MET A 87 6.43 -3.13 26.67
CA MET A 87 6.15 -4.13 25.63
C MET A 87 7.45 -4.53 24.94
N ASP A 88 7.65 -5.83 24.82
CA ASP A 88 8.73 -6.43 24.05
C ASP A 88 8.65 -5.92 22.60
N LYS A 89 9.70 -5.20 22.17
CA LYS A 89 9.75 -4.53 20.87
C LYS A 89 9.82 -5.53 19.73
N ASP A 90 10.59 -6.60 19.89
CA ASP A 90 10.77 -7.60 18.83
C ASP A 90 9.46 -8.36 18.59
N LYS A 91 8.74 -8.71 19.67
CA LYS A 91 7.42 -9.34 19.54
C LYS A 91 6.35 -8.40 19.00
N LEU A 92 6.45 -7.10 19.31
CA LEU A 92 5.59 -6.09 18.73
C LEU A 92 5.86 -5.94 17.24
N ASP A 93 7.12 -5.76 16.83
CA ASP A 93 7.50 -5.60 15.43
C ASP A 93 7.13 -6.84 14.62
N HIS A 94 7.35 -8.05 15.13
CA HIS A 94 6.91 -9.30 14.47
C HIS A 94 5.38 -9.35 14.27
N ALA A 95 4.60 -8.95 15.29
CA ALA A 95 3.14 -8.89 15.18
C ALA A 95 2.67 -7.80 14.21
N LEU A 96 3.31 -6.62 14.21
CA LEU A 96 3.00 -5.53 13.28
C LEU A 96 3.36 -5.92 11.86
N ASP A 97 4.53 -6.51 11.63
CA ASP A 97 4.95 -6.99 10.31
C ASP A 97 3.95 -8.01 9.77
N PHE A 98 3.54 -8.99 10.59
CA PHE A 98 2.51 -9.96 10.21
C PHE A 98 1.16 -9.29 9.91
N PHE A 99 0.66 -8.45 10.81
CA PHE A 99 -0.64 -7.82 10.61
C PHE A 99 -0.63 -6.91 9.40
N PHE A 100 0.40 -6.10 9.18
CA PHE A 100 0.47 -5.19 8.04
C PHE A 100 1.02 -5.84 6.76
N SER A 101 1.04 -7.17 6.69
CA SER A 101 1.29 -7.89 5.45
C SER A 101 0.37 -7.38 4.34
N PRO A 102 0.86 -7.20 3.09
CA PRO A 102 0.00 -7.05 1.92
C PRO A 102 -1.01 -8.20 1.79
N SER A 103 -0.67 -9.36 2.35
CA SER A 103 -1.58 -10.51 2.46
C SER A 103 -2.86 -10.17 3.22
N PHE A 104 -2.82 -9.34 4.25
CA PHE A 104 -3.95 -9.14 5.16
C PHE A 104 -4.61 -7.78 5.06
N HIS A 105 -3.98 -6.81 4.39
CA HIS A 105 -4.46 -5.43 4.30
C HIS A 105 -4.40 -4.93 2.87
N GLN A 106 -5.43 -4.18 2.48
CA GLN A 106 -5.49 -3.46 1.21
C GLN A 106 -5.49 -1.96 1.49
N VAL A 107 -4.66 -1.23 0.76
CA VAL A 107 -4.68 0.24 0.81
C VAL A 107 -5.70 0.75 -0.18
N SER A 108 -6.62 1.60 0.28
CA SER A 108 -7.61 2.23 -0.59
C SER A 108 -7.03 3.46 -1.27
N SER A 109 -7.35 3.64 -2.56
CA SER A 109 -7.09 4.89 -3.29
C SER A 109 -8.02 6.04 -2.88
N PHE A 110 -9.01 5.76 -2.03
CA PHE A 110 -10.00 6.70 -1.51
C PHE A 110 -9.98 6.72 0.01
N GLY A 111 -9.99 7.92 0.58
CA GLY A 111 -10.01 8.11 2.03
C GLY A 111 -8.61 8.25 2.62
N VAL A 112 -8.50 9.11 3.63
CA VAL A 112 -7.29 9.32 4.40
C VAL A 112 -7.65 9.45 5.87
N LYS A 113 -6.75 9.05 6.76
CA LYS A 113 -6.90 9.16 8.20
C LYS A 113 -5.76 9.98 8.79
N GLU A 114 -6.08 10.79 9.78
CA GLU A 114 -5.10 11.55 10.54
C GLU A 114 -4.68 10.76 11.79
N MET A 115 -3.38 10.60 11.96
CA MET A 115 -2.77 10.00 13.14
C MET A 115 -2.00 11.08 13.89
N LYS A 116 -2.38 11.33 15.14
CA LYS A 116 -1.65 12.25 16.01
C LYS A 116 -0.51 11.49 16.70
N LEU A 117 0.71 11.92 16.45
CA LEU A 117 1.92 11.43 17.11
C LEU A 117 2.01 11.99 18.53
N ASP A 118 2.83 11.32 19.35
CA ASP A 118 3.14 11.68 20.72
C ASP A 118 3.81 13.06 20.87
N ASN A 119 4.61 13.46 19.88
CA ASN A 119 5.20 14.79 19.77
C ASN A 119 4.20 15.89 19.37
N GLY A 120 2.92 15.56 19.20
CA GLY A 120 1.84 16.48 18.86
C GLY A 120 1.65 16.70 17.36
N ASN A 121 2.55 16.20 16.50
CA ASN A 121 2.41 16.30 15.04
C ASN A 121 1.31 15.36 14.53
N THR A 122 0.65 15.76 13.45
CA THR A 122 -0.35 14.92 12.79
C THR A 122 0.22 14.39 11.47
N VAL A 123 0.15 13.08 11.27
CA VAL A 123 0.52 12.40 10.02
C VAL A 123 -0.75 11.93 9.34
N THR A 124 -0.92 12.29 8.07
CA THR A 124 -2.00 11.74 7.24
C THR A 124 -1.55 10.42 6.62
N ILE A 125 -2.31 9.35 6.83
CA ILE A 125 -2.11 8.04 6.20
C ILE A 125 -3.31 7.70 5.29
N PRO A 126 -3.14 6.87 4.24
CA PRO A 126 -4.27 6.38 3.46
C PRO A 126 -5.18 5.50 4.32
N GLU A 127 -6.43 5.38 3.92
CA GLU A 127 -7.35 4.44 4.55
C GLU A 127 -6.92 3.00 4.24
N VAL A 128 -6.64 2.22 5.28
CA VAL A 128 -6.26 0.81 5.17
C VAL A 128 -7.47 -0.05 5.54
N VAL A 129 -7.81 -0.97 4.66
CA VAL A 129 -8.89 -1.95 4.85
C VAL A 129 -8.29 -3.29 5.20
N ARG A 130 -8.74 -3.89 6.30
CA ARG A 130 -8.36 -5.26 6.66
C ARG A 130 -9.20 -6.26 5.87
N THR A 131 -8.54 -7.26 5.31
CA THR A 131 -9.20 -8.38 4.60
C THR A 131 -9.81 -9.40 5.55
N ALA A 132 -9.37 -9.44 6.81
CA ALA A 132 -9.85 -10.33 7.87
C ALA A 132 -10.15 -9.56 9.17
N CYS A 133 -11.08 -10.08 9.98
CA CYS A 133 -11.40 -9.49 11.27
C CYS A 133 -10.28 -9.77 12.31
N HIS A 134 -10.27 -9.02 13.42
CA HIS A 134 -9.20 -9.12 14.41
C HIS A 134 -9.05 -10.53 15.00
N ALA A 135 -10.17 -11.20 15.28
CA ALA A 135 -10.15 -12.54 15.85
C ALA A 135 -9.51 -13.54 14.90
N THR A 136 -9.91 -13.52 13.62
CA THR A 136 -9.31 -14.35 12.57
C THR A 136 -7.83 -14.06 12.45
N LEU A 137 -7.42 -12.79 12.31
CA LEU A 137 -6.00 -12.42 12.16
C LEU A 137 -5.13 -12.91 13.31
N ILE A 138 -5.60 -12.78 14.56
CA ILE A 138 -4.85 -13.26 15.72
C ILE A 138 -4.76 -14.78 15.72
N ASN A 139 -5.81 -15.50 15.30
CA ASN A 139 -5.76 -16.95 15.20
C ASN A 139 -4.76 -17.40 14.11
N VAL A 140 -4.76 -16.76 12.93
CA VAL A 140 -3.77 -17.05 11.88
C VAL A 140 -2.36 -16.77 12.38
N TYR A 141 -2.15 -15.62 13.00
CA TYR A 141 -0.85 -15.24 13.56
C TYR A 141 -0.37 -16.24 14.62
N THR A 142 -1.28 -16.70 15.50
CA THR A 142 -0.93 -17.66 16.56
C THR A 142 -0.53 -19.01 15.96
N LYS A 143 -1.25 -19.49 14.95
CA LYS A 143 -0.90 -20.70 14.20
C LYS A 143 0.45 -20.56 13.51
N PHE A 144 0.64 -19.45 12.79
CA PHE A 144 1.92 -19.12 12.16
C PHE A 144 3.07 -19.12 13.18
N CYS A 145 2.89 -18.52 14.35
CA CYS A 145 3.90 -18.52 15.42
C CYS A 145 4.18 -19.92 15.96
N THR A 146 3.17 -20.79 16.01
CA THR A 146 3.34 -22.20 16.43
C THR A 146 4.18 -22.96 15.41
N GLU A 147 3.90 -22.77 14.12
CA GLU A 147 4.64 -23.38 12.99
C GLU A 147 6.05 -22.81 12.81
N THR A 148 6.32 -21.62 13.35
CA THR A 148 7.64 -20.96 13.28
C THR A 148 8.42 -21.04 14.58
N GLU A 149 7.89 -21.75 15.59
CA GLU A 149 8.47 -21.84 16.94
C GLU A 149 8.72 -20.46 17.57
N PHE A 150 7.91 -19.47 17.21
CA PHE A 150 7.99 -18.12 17.75
C PHE A 150 7.04 -17.96 18.94
N LEU A 151 7.48 -17.27 20.00
CA LEU A 151 6.65 -16.97 21.17
C LEU A 151 5.98 -15.58 21.05
N PRO A 152 4.68 -15.50 20.70
CA PRO A 152 4.00 -14.23 20.47
C PRO A 152 3.65 -13.48 21.77
N LEU A 153 3.21 -12.22 21.61
CA LEU A 153 2.51 -11.49 22.67
C LEU A 153 1.17 -12.18 23.01
N SER A 154 0.68 -11.95 24.22
CA SER A 154 -0.62 -12.50 24.64
C SER A 154 -1.76 -12.02 23.74
N ARG A 155 -2.76 -12.89 23.55
CA ARG A 155 -3.94 -12.63 22.71
C ARG A 155 -4.59 -11.27 23.03
N SER A 156 -4.75 -10.93 24.31
CA SER A 156 -5.32 -9.66 24.76
C SER A 156 -4.47 -8.45 24.34
N THR A 157 -3.15 -8.56 24.37
CA THR A 157 -2.24 -7.51 23.90
C THR A 157 -2.30 -7.35 22.38
N LEU A 158 -2.38 -8.45 21.63
CA LEU A 158 -2.56 -8.41 20.18
C LEU A 158 -3.88 -7.73 19.77
N PHE A 159 -4.97 -7.98 20.50
CA PHE A 159 -6.23 -7.25 20.29
C PHE A 159 -6.08 -5.75 20.57
N LYS A 160 -5.36 -5.36 21.63
CA LYS A 160 -5.07 -3.95 21.93
C LYS A 160 -4.26 -3.29 20.80
N ILE A 161 -3.26 -3.99 20.25
CA ILE A 161 -2.48 -3.52 19.10
C ILE A 161 -3.40 -3.29 17.89
N LEU A 162 -4.22 -4.28 17.52
CA LEU A 162 -5.14 -4.15 16.38
C LEU A 162 -6.19 -3.05 16.55
N ASN A 163 -6.65 -2.80 17.78
CA ASN A 163 -7.57 -1.70 18.10
C ASN A 163 -6.87 -0.33 18.07
N ALA A 164 -5.61 -0.25 18.51
CA ALA A 164 -4.79 0.96 18.42
C ALA A 164 -4.36 1.28 16.97
N CYS A 165 -4.43 0.29 16.08
CA CYS A 165 -4.26 0.44 14.63
C CYS A 165 -5.63 0.42 13.92
N PRO A 166 -6.47 1.44 14.03
CA PRO A 166 -7.83 1.41 13.51
C PRO A 166 -7.85 1.40 11.98
N SER A 167 -8.30 0.29 11.40
CA SER A 167 -8.54 0.10 9.97
C SER A 167 -10.04 0.11 9.67
N SER A 168 -10.42 0.52 8.47
CA SER A 168 -11.82 0.42 8.04
C SER A 168 -12.21 -1.04 7.81
N ARG A 169 -13.45 -1.37 8.19
CA ARG A 169 -14.01 -2.71 7.94
C ARG A 169 -14.46 -2.76 6.48
N ARG A 170 -14.23 -3.89 5.82
CA ARG A 170 -14.65 -4.17 4.44
C ARG A 170 -16.19 -4.20 4.38
N THR A 171 -16.84 -3.08 4.10
CA THR A 171 -18.32 -2.99 4.13
C THR A 171 -18.99 -3.03 2.75
N ASN A 172 -18.26 -2.79 1.65
CA ASN A 172 -18.76 -3.03 0.29
C ASN A 172 -17.61 -3.00 -0.73
N LEU A 173 -17.31 -4.12 -1.37
CA LEU A 173 -16.48 -4.16 -2.57
C LEU A 173 -17.37 -4.50 -3.75
N LYS A 174 -17.69 -3.52 -4.60
CA LYS A 174 -18.23 -3.80 -5.93
C LYS A 174 -17.07 -3.77 -6.93
N GLY A 175 -16.93 -4.81 -7.75
CA GLY A 175 -16.05 -4.83 -8.94
C GLY A 175 -14.56 -4.97 -8.70
N LEU A 176 -14.12 -5.53 -7.56
CA LEU A 176 -12.71 -5.53 -7.14
C LEU A 176 -12.02 -6.90 -7.13
N ASP A 177 -12.73 -8.04 -7.27
CA ASP A 177 -12.14 -9.36 -7.54
C ASP A 177 -13.16 -10.31 -8.11
N ASN A 178 -13.16 -10.48 -9.43
CA ASN A 178 -14.11 -11.34 -10.11
C ASN A 178 -13.80 -12.81 -9.82
N CYS A 179 -12.53 -13.20 -9.69
CA CYS A 179 -12.15 -14.59 -9.46
C CYS A 179 -12.53 -15.04 -8.05
N ALA A 180 -12.25 -14.22 -7.03
CA ALA A 180 -12.71 -14.49 -5.66
C ALA A 180 -14.23 -14.35 -5.49
N ALA A 181 -14.88 -13.45 -6.23
CA ALA A 181 -16.34 -13.34 -6.22
C ALA A 181 -17.00 -14.58 -6.84
N ASP A 182 -16.51 -15.02 -8.01
CA ASP A 182 -17.01 -16.20 -8.71
C ASP A 182 -16.73 -17.48 -7.92
N GLY A 183 -15.54 -17.64 -7.35
CA GLY A 183 -15.24 -18.73 -6.42
C GLY A 183 -16.12 -18.69 -5.17
N GLY A 184 -16.34 -17.49 -4.62
CA GLY A 184 -17.22 -17.27 -3.48
C GLY A 184 -18.69 -17.63 -3.75
N ALA A 185 -19.21 -17.30 -4.94
CA ALA A 185 -20.53 -17.68 -5.42
C ALA A 185 -20.62 -19.18 -5.71
N SER A 186 -19.56 -19.78 -6.25
CA SER A 186 -19.49 -21.22 -6.53
C SER A 186 -19.57 -22.06 -5.25
N TYR A 187 -19.01 -21.60 -4.13
CA TYR A 187 -19.27 -22.23 -2.83
C TYR A 187 -20.75 -22.16 -2.42
N GLU A 188 -21.46 -21.06 -2.71
CA GLU A 188 -22.91 -20.98 -2.42
C GLU A 188 -23.70 -21.93 -3.32
N THR A 189 -23.30 -22.11 -4.58
CA THR A 189 -23.86 -23.12 -5.48
C THR A 189 -23.72 -24.51 -4.86
N LEU A 190 -22.51 -24.92 -4.45
CA LEU A 190 -22.30 -26.23 -3.81
C LEU A 190 -23.14 -26.39 -2.54
N LEU A 191 -23.17 -25.39 -1.66
CA LEU A 191 -23.99 -25.43 -0.44
C LEU A 191 -25.49 -25.57 -0.74
N THR A 192 -25.97 -24.93 -1.81
CA THR A 192 -27.36 -25.04 -2.28
C THR A 192 -27.63 -26.44 -2.81
N THR A 193 -26.72 -27.00 -3.61
CA THR A 193 -26.83 -28.39 -4.10
C THR A 193 -26.91 -29.40 -2.94
N VAL A 194 -26.06 -29.27 -1.91
CA VAL A 194 -26.14 -30.15 -0.73
C VAL A 194 -27.47 -29.98 0.01
N LYS A 195 -28.02 -28.77 0.05
CA LYS A 195 -29.34 -28.53 0.64
C LYS A 195 -30.46 -29.19 -0.17
N GLU A 196 -30.41 -29.08 -1.50
CA GLU A 196 -31.38 -29.70 -2.40
C GLU A 196 -31.34 -31.22 -2.30
N MET A 197 -30.15 -31.83 -2.30
CA MET A 197 -29.97 -33.26 -2.06
C MET A 197 -30.58 -33.72 -0.74
N GLY A 198 -30.43 -32.91 0.32
CA GLY A 198 -31.01 -33.19 1.63
C GLY A 198 -32.55 -33.31 1.63
N ASN A 199 -33.25 -32.79 0.62
CA ASN A 199 -34.71 -32.97 0.50
C ASN A 199 -35.11 -34.37 0.01
N TYR A 200 -34.19 -35.09 -0.63
CA TYR A 200 -34.43 -36.43 -1.19
C TYR A 200 -33.90 -37.55 -0.29
N VAL A 201 -33.17 -37.20 0.78
CA VAL A 201 -32.55 -38.17 1.69
C VAL A 201 -33.42 -38.35 2.94
N VAL A 202 -33.85 -39.58 3.19
CA VAL A 202 -34.53 -39.96 4.44
C VAL A 202 -33.55 -40.61 5.44
N ASP A 203 -32.46 -41.18 4.93
CA ASP A 203 -31.42 -41.86 5.72
C ASP A 203 -30.65 -40.87 6.61
N GLU A 204 -30.64 -41.12 7.91
CA GLU A 204 -30.01 -40.26 8.91
C GLU A 204 -28.48 -40.22 8.79
N GLU A 205 -27.83 -41.34 8.44
CA GLU A 205 -26.38 -41.39 8.25
C GLU A 205 -25.97 -40.54 7.05
N VAL A 206 -26.73 -40.61 5.96
CA VAL A 206 -26.51 -39.77 4.77
C VAL A 206 -26.77 -38.30 5.09
N GLN A 207 -27.78 -37.98 5.91
CA GLN A 207 -28.00 -36.60 6.38
C GLN A 207 -26.86 -36.06 7.23
N VAL A 208 -26.23 -36.89 8.08
CA VAL A 208 -25.01 -36.51 8.81
C VAL A 208 -23.88 -36.22 7.83
N GLU A 209 -23.63 -37.11 6.87
CA GLU A 209 -22.55 -36.93 5.88
C GLU A 209 -22.75 -35.66 5.02
N LEU A 210 -23.99 -35.34 4.64
CA LEU A 210 -24.30 -34.08 3.94
C LEU A 210 -24.08 -32.84 4.84
N ARG A 211 -24.32 -32.93 6.15
CA ARG A 211 -23.98 -31.85 7.10
C ARG A 211 -22.46 -31.67 7.19
N ASP A 212 -21.70 -32.75 7.28
CA ASP A 212 -20.23 -32.71 7.31
C ASP A 212 -19.65 -32.12 6.02
N CYS A 213 -20.29 -32.40 4.86
CA CYS A 213 -19.95 -31.76 3.60
C CYS A 213 -20.18 -30.23 3.65
N LYS A 214 -21.29 -29.76 4.20
CA LYS A 214 -21.56 -28.31 4.36
C LYS A 214 -20.50 -27.65 5.24
N ASP A 215 -20.15 -28.28 6.35
CA ASP A 215 -19.13 -27.76 7.27
C ASP A 215 -17.74 -27.74 6.61
N SER A 216 -17.40 -28.78 5.86
CA SER A 216 -16.17 -28.86 5.07
C SER A 216 -16.08 -27.79 3.98
N LEU A 217 -17.17 -27.54 3.25
CA LEU A 217 -17.25 -26.48 2.25
C LEU A 217 -17.08 -25.09 2.87
N ASN A 218 -17.74 -24.83 4.01
CA ASN A 218 -17.59 -23.57 4.74
C ASN A 218 -16.16 -23.38 5.27
N ALA A 219 -15.57 -24.43 5.85
CA ALA A 219 -14.19 -24.41 6.34
C ALA A 219 -13.18 -24.19 5.20
N SER A 220 -13.40 -24.83 4.04
CA SER A 220 -12.57 -24.65 2.84
C SER A 220 -12.67 -23.23 2.27
N LYS A 221 -13.89 -22.67 2.20
CA LYS A 221 -14.13 -21.28 1.80
C LYS A 221 -13.40 -20.29 2.71
N ILE A 222 -13.46 -20.50 4.03
CA ILE A 222 -12.73 -19.67 4.99
C ILE A 222 -11.22 -19.84 4.77
N TYR A 223 -10.75 -21.06 4.62
CA TYR A 223 -9.34 -21.37 4.41
C TYR A 223 -8.74 -20.64 3.21
N LEU A 224 -9.40 -20.69 2.05
CA LEU A 224 -8.96 -19.97 0.85
C LEU A 224 -8.96 -18.44 1.06
N LYS A 225 -9.95 -17.90 1.78
CA LYS A 225 -10.01 -16.46 2.07
C LYS A 225 -8.90 -15.97 2.99
N THR A 226 -8.48 -16.79 3.96
CA THR A 226 -7.69 -16.31 5.09
C THR A 226 -6.28 -16.86 5.11
N ASP A 227 -6.10 -18.18 5.17
CA ASP A 227 -4.84 -18.78 5.61
C ASP A 227 -4.05 -19.42 4.47
N PHE A 228 -4.70 -19.81 3.37
CA PHE A 228 -4.06 -20.56 2.28
C PHE A 228 -2.77 -19.87 1.78
N LYS A 229 -2.82 -18.55 1.54
CA LYS A 229 -1.66 -17.74 1.12
C LYS A 229 -0.46 -17.82 2.07
N ALA A 230 -0.68 -18.00 3.37
CA ALA A 230 0.39 -18.03 4.38
C ALA A 230 1.15 -19.36 4.38
N HIS A 231 0.49 -20.43 3.91
CA HIS A 231 1.07 -21.76 3.78
C HIS A 231 1.89 -21.92 2.48
N LEU A 232 1.73 -21.03 1.50
CA LEU A 232 2.47 -21.11 0.25
C LEU A 232 3.97 -20.86 0.45
N ARG A 233 4.78 -21.69 -0.20
CA ARG A 233 6.26 -21.64 -0.19
C ARG A 233 6.80 -21.93 -1.58
N LYS A 234 8.04 -21.50 -1.86
CA LYS A 234 8.70 -21.79 -3.15
C LYS A 234 8.84 -23.31 -3.34
N CYS A 235 9.30 -24.00 -2.31
CA CYS A 235 9.42 -25.46 -2.20
C CYS A 235 8.61 -25.95 -0.98
N ASP A 236 7.78 -26.98 -1.15
CA ASP A 236 7.00 -27.59 -0.07
C ASP A 236 6.67 -29.05 -0.42
N LYS A 237 6.59 -29.94 0.57
CA LYS A 237 6.22 -31.35 0.35
C LYS A 237 4.74 -31.51 0.00
N CYS A 238 3.91 -30.52 0.29
CA CYS A 238 2.52 -30.47 -0.13
C CYS A 238 2.42 -29.85 -1.54
N PRO A 239 1.88 -30.55 -2.55
CA PRO A 239 1.77 -30.02 -3.91
C PRO A 239 0.96 -28.72 -3.99
N ASP A 240 -0.07 -28.59 -3.13
CA ASP A 240 -0.90 -27.39 -3.06
C ASP A 240 -0.21 -26.18 -2.41
N HIS A 241 0.88 -26.41 -1.67
CA HIS A 241 1.64 -25.36 -0.99
C HIS A 241 2.94 -25.02 -1.72
N CYS A 242 3.44 -25.93 -2.55
CA CYS A 242 4.62 -25.72 -3.38
C CYS A 242 4.28 -24.88 -4.62
N ILE A 243 4.76 -23.64 -4.64
CA ILE A 243 4.60 -22.70 -5.75
C ILE A 243 5.30 -23.24 -7.01
N ASN A 244 6.52 -23.78 -6.88
CA ASN A 244 7.27 -24.33 -8.01
C ASN A 244 6.48 -25.42 -8.73
N TYR A 245 5.87 -26.33 -7.98
CA TYR A 245 5.04 -27.38 -8.52
C TYR A 245 3.71 -26.85 -9.07
N SER A 246 2.98 -26.07 -8.27
CA SER A 246 1.64 -25.58 -8.61
C SER A 246 1.61 -24.66 -9.85
N LEU A 247 2.68 -23.90 -10.10
CA LEU A 247 2.77 -22.99 -11.23
C LEU A 247 3.56 -23.54 -12.42
N SER A 248 4.17 -24.73 -12.29
CA SER A 248 4.93 -25.36 -13.37
C SER A 248 4.04 -25.67 -14.56
N ASP A 249 4.49 -25.29 -15.76
CA ASP A 249 3.78 -25.68 -16.98
C ASP A 249 3.94 -27.19 -17.26
N PRO A 250 2.85 -27.93 -17.51
CA PRO A 250 2.94 -29.36 -17.79
C PRO A 250 3.39 -29.67 -19.24
N THR A 251 3.41 -28.68 -20.13
CA THR A 251 3.57 -28.87 -21.59
C THR A 251 4.76 -28.12 -22.19
N ASP A 252 5.11 -26.95 -21.67
CA ASP A 252 6.21 -26.12 -22.19
C ASP A 252 7.44 -26.25 -21.27
N GLN A 253 8.46 -26.98 -21.73
CA GLN A 253 9.69 -27.25 -20.98
C GLN A 253 10.41 -25.96 -20.51
N HIS A 254 10.27 -24.86 -21.25
CA HIS A 254 10.88 -23.58 -20.85
C HIS A 254 10.16 -22.92 -19.68
N LEU A 255 8.91 -23.29 -19.44
CA LEU A 255 8.03 -22.76 -18.39
C LEU A 255 7.73 -23.81 -17.32
N GLN A 256 8.39 -24.96 -17.40
CA GLN A 256 8.29 -26.06 -16.46
C GLN A 256 9.35 -25.91 -15.38
N GLN A 257 8.97 -26.20 -14.14
CA GLN A 257 9.87 -26.23 -12.99
C GLN A 257 9.80 -27.60 -12.34
N HIS A 258 10.96 -28.20 -12.10
CA HIS A 258 11.07 -29.46 -11.37
C HIS A 258 11.61 -29.20 -9.96
N CYS A 259 10.93 -29.75 -8.96
CA CYS A 259 11.45 -29.86 -7.60
C CYS A 259 12.37 -31.08 -7.54
N VAL A 260 13.64 -30.86 -7.18
CA VAL A 260 14.67 -31.93 -7.16
C VAL A 260 15.03 -32.37 -5.73
N ASP A 261 14.73 -31.51 -4.77
CA ASP A 261 15.11 -31.58 -3.36
C ASP A 261 14.02 -32.19 -2.46
N HIS A 262 12.79 -32.33 -2.95
CA HIS A 262 11.67 -32.90 -2.22
C HIS A 262 10.69 -33.66 -3.12
N GLN A 263 9.85 -34.49 -2.50
CA GLN A 263 8.73 -35.17 -3.14
C GLN A 263 7.42 -34.53 -2.69
N HIS A 264 6.38 -34.63 -3.52
CA HIS A 264 5.05 -34.08 -3.25
C HIS A 264 4.13 -35.14 -2.64
N ASP A 265 4.56 -35.74 -1.53
CA ASP A 265 3.91 -36.88 -0.87
C ASP A 265 3.03 -36.49 0.33
N MET A 266 3.07 -35.23 0.75
CA MET A 266 2.25 -34.73 1.86
C MET A 266 0.90 -34.21 1.36
N VAL A 267 -0.17 -34.60 2.06
CA VAL A 267 -1.51 -34.07 1.82
C VAL A 267 -1.89 -33.12 2.94
N CYS A 268 -2.18 -31.87 2.60
CA CYS A 268 -2.73 -30.93 3.57
C CYS A 268 -4.23 -31.20 3.79
N GLU A 269 -4.60 -31.55 5.03
CA GLU A 269 -6.00 -31.81 5.42
C GLU A 269 -6.94 -30.66 5.01
N ARG A 270 -6.50 -29.41 5.18
CA ARG A 270 -7.31 -28.23 4.83
C ARG A 270 -7.47 -28.01 3.33
N CYS A 271 -6.45 -28.35 2.54
CA CYS A 271 -6.54 -28.34 1.09
C CYS A 271 -7.46 -29.45 0.58
N ASN A 272 -7.56 -30.57 1.32
CA ASN A 272 -8.36 -31.73 0.95
C ASN A 272 -9.85 -31.59 1.27
N LEU A 273 -10.25 -30.59 2.07
CA LEU A 273 -11.65 -30.35 2.45
C LEU A 273 -12.60 -30.21 1.23
N LEU A 274 -12.17 -29.48 0.19
CA LEU A 274 -12.99 -29.28 -1.01
C LEU A 274 -13.07 -30.57 -1.87
N PRO A 275 -11.94 -31.18 -2.29
CA PRO A 275 -11.98 -32.43 -3.06
C PRO A 275 -12.78 -33.55 -2.37
N GLN A 276 -12.60 -33.73 -1.06
CA GLN A 276 -13.36 -34.73 -0.31
C GLN A 276 -14.85 -34.43 -0.31
N ALA A 277 -15.26 -33.19 0.01
CA ALA A 277 -16.66 -32.80 0.01
C ALA A 277 -17.30 -32.98 -1.38
N VAL A 278 -16.63 -32.52 -2.45
CA VAL A 278 -17.14 -32.65 -3.82
C VAL A 278 -17.26 -34.12 -4.22
N SER A 279 -16.27 -34.95 -3.92
CA SER A 279 -16.31 -36.39 -4.19
C SER A 279 -17.50 -37.06 -3.48
N THR A 280 -17.73 -36.73 -2.21
CA THR A 280 -18.85 -37.27 -1.44
C THR A 280 -20.19 -36.81 -2.01
N ILE A 281 -20.32 -35.53 -2.38
CA ILE A 281 -21.52 -34.97 -3.00
C ILE A 281 -21.82 -35.69 -4.32
N LYS A 282 -20.83 -35.82 -5.23
CA LYS A 282 -20.99 -36.51 -6.52
C LYS A 282 -21.40 -37.98 -6.33
N ARG A 283 -20.76 -38.67 -5.38
CA ARG A 283 -21.08 -40.06 -5.04
C ARG A 283 -22.52 -40.20 -4.55
N ARG A 284 -22.91 -39.43 -3.53
CA ARG A 284 -24.29 -39.47 -3.00
C ARG A 284 -25.32 -39.09 -4.06
N LEU A 285 -25.03 -38.10 -4.89
CA LEU A 285 -25.92 -37.69 -5.98
C LEU A 285 -26.15 -38.81 -7.01
N SER A 286 -25.15 -39.67 -7.25
CA SER A 286 -25.30 -40.85 -8.11
C SER A 286 -26.15 -41.97 -7.49
N GLU A 287 -26.21 -42.03 -6.15
CA GLU A 287 -26.99 -43.02 -5.39
C GLU A 287 -28.44 -42.57 -5.14
N LEU A 288 -28.76 -41.29 -5.36
CA LEU A 288 -30.10 -40.75 -5.15
C LEU A 288 -31.08 -41.17 -6.26
N ASP A 289 -32.29 -41.53 -5.85
CA ASP A 289 -33.43 -41.74 -6.73
C ASP A 289 -34.07 -40.40 -7.11
N ILE A 290 -33.49 -39.77 -8.13
CA ILE A 290 -33.95 -38.50 -8.71
C ILE A 290 -33.97 -38.60 -10.24
N PRO A 291 -34.79 -37.79 -10.93
CA PRO A 291 -34.80 -37.76 -12.39
C PRO A 291 -33.42 -37.49 -12.97
N ASP A 292 -33.04 -38.24 -14.02
CA ASP A 292 -31.71 -38.15 -14.63
C ASP A 292 -31.38 -36.73 -15.14
N GLU A 293 -32.37 -36.00 -15.65
CA GLU A 293 -32.21 -34.60 -16.06
C GLU A 293 -31.74 -33.72 -14.90
N VAL A 294 -32.42 -33.82 -13.75
CA VAL A 294 -32.07 -33.08 -12.52
C VAL A 294 -30.69 -33.51 -12.01
N ARG A 295 -30.38 -34.82 -12.04
CA ARG A 295 -29.07 -35.33 -11.63
C ARG A 295 -27.95 -34.74 -12.49
N ASN A 296 -28.14 -34.73 -13.81
CA ASN A 296 -27.15 -34.23 -14.76
C ASN A 296 -26.92 -32.72 -14.61
N ASP A 297 -27.99 -31.94 -14.41
CA ASP A 297 -27.90 -30.49 -14.17
C ASP A 297 -27.13 -30.16 -12.88
N LEU A 298 -27.37 -30.93 -11.81
CA LEU A 298 -26.65 -30.77 -10.55
C LEU A 298 -25.18 -31.16 -10.68
N LEU A 299 -24.86 -32.26 -11.38
CA LEU A 299 -23.47 -32.66 -11.65
C LEU A 299 -22.72 -31.60 -12.46
N ALA A 300 -23.33 -31.07 -13.53
CA ALA A 300 -22.75 -30.00 -14.32
C ALA A 300 -22.53 -28.73 -13.48
N SER A 301 -23.48 -28.39 -12.61
CA SER A 301 -23.35 -27.26 -11.68
C SER A 301 -22.21 -27.45 -10.68
N ILE A 302 -22.04 -28.67 -10.15
CA ILE A 302 -20.93 -29.02 -9.26
C ILE A 302 -19.59 -28.87 -10.00
N ASP A 303 -19.47 -29.39 -11.23
CA ASP A 303 -18.24 -29.34 -12.01
C ASP A 303 -17.82 -27.89 -12.32
N VAL A 304 -18.77 -27.05 -12.74
CA VAL A 304 -18.52 -25.63 -12.98
C VAL A 304 -18.12 -24.91 -11.69
N ALA A 305 -18.79 -25.21 -10.57
CA ALA A 305 -18.47 -24.61 -9.28
C ALA A 305 -17.08 -25.02 -8.78
N GLU A 306 -16.73 -26.31 -8.87
CA GLU A 306 -15.42 -26.84 -8.52
C GLU A 306 -14.31 -26.17 -9.34
N ALA A 307 -14.48 -26.08 -10.67
CA ALA A 307 -13.52 -25.45 -11.55
C ALA A 307 -13.25 -23.98 -11.18
N LYS A 308 -14.30 -23.21 -10.88
CA LYS A 308 -14.17 -21.80 -10.45
C LYS A 308 -13.49 -21.65 -9.09
N ILE A 309 -13.73 -22.57 -8.16
CA ILE A 309 -13.03 -22.56 -6.86
C ILE A 309 -11.55 -22.89 -7.04
N LEU A 310 -11.20 -23.84 -7.91
CA LEU A 310 -9.81 -24.16 -8.24
C LEU A 310 -9.12 -23.02 -8.98
N GLU A 311 -9.84 -22.28 -9.83
CA GLU A 311 -9.34 -21.06 -10.47
C GLU A 311 -9.01 -19.99 -9.43
N TRP A 312 -9.90 -19.80 -8.44
CA TRP A 312 -9.64 -18.88 -7.33
C TRP A 312 -8.44 -19.30 -6.48
N LYS A 313 -8.29 -20.59 -6.18
CA LYS A 313 -7.10 -21.13 -5.50
C LYS A 313 -5.83 -20.81 -6.31
N SER A 314 -5.85 -21.06 -7.62
CA SER A 314 -4.74 -20.77 -8.54
C SER A 314 -4.43 -19.27 -8.61
N HIS A 315 -5.45 -18.42 -8.58
CA HIS A 315 -5.32 -16.97 -8.53
C HIS A 315 -4.58 -16.51 -7.26
N ILE A 316 -4.85 -17.12 -6.10
CA ILE A 316 -4.11 -16.85 -4.86
C ILE A 316 -2.64 -17.24 -5.01
N VAL A 317 -2.34 -18.42 -5.57
CA VAL A 317 -0.95 -18.89 -5.77
C VAL A 317 -0.17 -17.94 -6.69
N ARG A 318 -0.76 -17.56 -7.83
CA ARG A 318 -0.15 -16.59 -8.74
C ARG A 318 0.04 -15.23 -8.07
N GLY A 319 -0.94 -14.75 -7.32
CA GLY A 319 -0.87 -13.49 -6.58
C GLY A 319 0.32 -13.45 -5.61
N VAL A 320 0.51 -14.51 -4.83
CA VAL A 320 1.66 -14.63 -3.92
C VAL A 320 2.97 -14.69 -4.68
N ASN A 321 3.10 -15.53 -5.70
CA ASN A 321 4.35 -15.65 -6.47
C ASN A 321 4.72 -14.35 -7.19
N GLN A 322 3.73 -13.64 -7.76
CA GLN A 322 3.99 -12.39 -8.44
C GLN A 322 4.35 -11.25 -7.50
N ASP A 323 3.94 -11.29 -6.23
CA ASP A 323 4.42 -10.32 -5.24
C ASP A 323 5.85 -10.63 -4.77
N LEU A 324 6.28 -11.90 -4.80
CA LEU A 324 7.68 -12.27 -4.52
C LEU A 324 8.66 -11.56 -5.46
N ALA A 325 8.30 -11.40 -6.74
CA ALA A 325 9.12 -10.66 -7.72
C ALA A 325 9.49 -9.24 -7.24
N ARG A 326 8.52 -8.56 -6.60
CA ARG A 326 8.69 -7.22 -6.03
C ARG A 326 9.50 -7.27 -4.74
N ILE A 327 9.19 -8.22 -3.85
CA ILE A 327 9.85 -8.36 -2.54
C ILE A 327 11.35 -8.60 -2.75
N LEU A 328 11.72 -9.61 -3.53
CA LEU A 328 13.12 -9.96 -3.80
C LEU A 328 13.87 -8.81 -4.48
N LEU A 329 13.23 -8.16 -5.47
CA LEU A 329 13.81 -7.01 -6.15
C LEU A 329 14.12 -5.87 -5.17
N LEU A 330 13.21 -5.52 -4.27
CA LEU A 330 13.42 -4.43 -3.32
C LEU A 330 14.51 -4.74 -2.27
N GLU A 331 14.67 -6.01 -1.91
CA GLU A 331 15.75 -6.47 -1.03
C GLU A 331 17.12 -6.32 -1.70
N GLU A 332 17.23 -6.80 -2.95
CA GLU A 332 18.47 -6.89 -3.72
C GLU A 332 18.80 -5.63 -4.52
N LEU A 333 17.90 -4.64 -4.57
CA LEU A 333 18.05 -3.41 -5.37
C LEU A 333 19.41 -2.75 -5.15
N LYS A 334 20.19 -2.53 -6.20
CA LYS A 334 21.55 -1.97 -6.10
C LYS A 334 21.54 -0.45 -6.18
N ASP A 335 22.69 0.16 -5.90
CA ASP A 335 22.89 1.58 -6.21
C ASP A 335 22.80 1.78 -7.74
N GLY A 336 22.14 2.86 -8.15
CA GLY A 336 21.84 3.13 -9.57
C GLY A 336 20.67 2.32 -10.16
N GLU A 337 19.96 1.51 -9.36
CA GLU A 337 18.76 0.80 -9.77
C GLU A 337 17.49 1.36 -9.11
N CYS A 338 16.35 1.30 -9.81
CA CYS A 338 15.05 1.58 -9.20
C CYS A 338 13.91 0.68 -9.72
N LEU A 339 12.86 0.54 -8.89
CA LEU A 339 11.59 -0.07 -9.27
C LEU A 339 10.57 1.03 -9.55
N ILE A 340 9.92 1.01 -10.70
CA ILE A 340 8.83 1.92 -11.07
C ILE A 340 7.52 1.13 -11.10
N ILE A 341 6.60 1.48 -10.22
CA ILE A 341 5.24 0.93 -10.18
C ILE A 341 4.30 1.94 -10.85
N MET A 342 3.58 1.52 -11.89
CA MET A 342 2.72 2.38 -12.70
C MET A 342 1.25 1.98 -12.57
N ASP A 343 0.36 2.97 -12.48
CA ASP A 343 -1.07 2.74 -12.54
C ASP A 343 -1.86 3.93 -13.10
N TRP A 344 -2.97 3.61 -13.76
CA TRP A 344 -3.98 4.61 -14.13
C TRP A 344 -4.90 4.80 -12.94
N ALA A 345 -4.89 6.02 -12.39
CA ALA A 345 -5.79 6.34 -11.31
C ALA A 345 -7.22 6.53 -11.86
N MET A 346 -8.23 6.10 -11.09
CA MET A 346 -9.63 6.42 -11.42
C MET A 346 -9.77 7.92 -11.67
N LYS A 347 -10.50 8.30 -12.73
CA LYS A 347 -10.65 9.71 -13.12
C LYS A 347 -11.04 10.57 -11.93
N PHE A 348 -10.40 11.72 -11.81
CA PHE A 348 -10.77 12.71 -10.81
C PHE A 348 -11.99 13.47 -11.32
N LEU A 349 -13.09 13.40 -10.56
CA LEU A 349 -14.26 14.22 -10.87
C LEU A 349 -13.95 15.66 -10.46
N PRO A 350 -14.18 16.65 -11.34
CA PRO A 350 -14.05 18.07 -11.01
C PRO A 350 -14.72 18.42 -9.68
N LEU A 351 -14.12 19.36 -8.96
CA LEU A 351 -14.61 19.81 -7.67
C LEU A 351 -14.56 21.33 -7.64
N ALA A 352 -15.72 21.98 -7.75
CA ALA A 352 -15.84 23.40 -7.44
C ALA A 352 -16.06 23.62 -5.94
N PHE A 353 -15.56 24.73 -5.40
CA PHE A 353 -15.86 25.14 -4.03
C PHE A 353 -17.34 25.48 -3.84
N ARG A 354 -18.00 26.01 -4.89
CA ARG A 354 -19.43 26.27 -4.94
C ARG A 354 -20.00 25.77 -6.27
N GLU A 355 -20.82 24.74 -6.20
CA GLU A 355 -21.45 24.12 -7.37
C GLU A 355 -22.97 24.37 -7.34
N LYS A 356 -23.55 24.77 -8.47
CA LYS A 356 -25.01 24.76 -8.63
C LYS A 356 -25.47 23.34 -8.88
N GLN A 357 -26.66 22.98 -8.40
CA GLN A 357 -27.23 21.63 -8.60
C GLN A 357 -27.38 21.24 -10.09
N SER A 358 -27.48 22.21 -10.99
CA SER A 358 -27.51 22.02 -12.45
C SER A 358 -26.18 21.52 -13.04
N ASP A 359 -25.06 21.83 -12.39
CA ASP A 359 -23.71 21.62 -12.93
C ASP A 359 -23.11 20.27 -12.47
N TRP A 360 -23.87 19.52 -11.67
CA TRP A 360 -23.48 18.23 -11.09
C TRP A 360 -23.62 17.05 -12.07
N PHE A 361 -24.45 17.20 -13.12
CA PHE A 361 -24.72 16.12 -14.07
C PHE A 361 -23.81 16.20 -15.31
N GLY A 362 -22.99 15.16 -15.53
CA GLY A 362 -22.24 14.98 -16.78
C GLY A 362 -20.80 15.54 -16.81
N GLN A 363 -20.21 15.87 -15.66
CA GLN A 363 -18.82 16.35 -15.62
C GLN A 363 -17.83 15.30 -16.16
N LYS A 364 -16.99 15.71 -17.13
CA LYS A 364 -15.92 14.87 -17.68
C LYS A 364 -14.78 14.80 -16.67
N GLY A 365 -14.49 13.59 -16.18
CA GLY A 365 -13.39 13.38 -15.24
C GLY A 365 -12.00 13.63 -15.84
N VAL A 366 -11.11 14.22 -15.04
CA VAL A 366 -9.69 14.47 -15.35
C VAL A 366 -8.90 13.16 -15.27
N ASN A 367 -8.03 12.92 -16.25
CA ASN A 367 -7.19 11.73 -16.30
C ASN A 367 -5.88 11.98 -15.57
N TRP A 368 -5.35 10.93 -14.94
CA TRP A 368 -4.06 11.01 -14.30
C TRP A 368 -3.41 9.64 -14.19
N HIS A 369 -2.12 9.60 -14.55
CA HIS A 369 -1.27 8.42 -14.49
C HIS A 369 -0.24 8.63 -13.38
N VAL A 370 0.03 7.58 -12.60
CA VAL A 370 0.91 7.65 -11.43
C VAL A 370 2.04 6.64 -11.60
N SER A 371 3.29 7.11 -11.49
CA SER A 371 4.50 6.28 -11.47
C SER A 371 5.22 6.46 -10.15
N VAL A 372 5.21 5.44 -9.29
CA VAL A 372 5.95 5.41 -8.03
C VAL A 372 7.33 4.78 -8.27
N CYS A 373 8.37 5.60 -8.21
CA CYS A 373 9.77 5.19 -8.28
C CYS A 373 10.30 4.89 -6.87
N ILE A 374 10.83 3.69 -6.67
CA ILE A 374 11.43 3.22 -5.42
C ILE A 374 12.91 2.92 -5.67
N PHE A 375 13.80 3.55 -4.91
CA PHE A 375 15.26 3.48 -5.08
C PHE A 375 15.97 3.45 -3.71
N LYS A 376 17.28 3.17 -3.68
CA LYS A 376 18.08 3.29 -2.46
C LYS A 376 18.80 4.63 -2.39
N ASP A 377 18.79 5.27 -1.22
CA ASP A 377 19.65 6.42 -0.95
C ASP A 377 21.10 6.00 -0.63
N GLU A 378 21.96 6.97 -0.35
CA GLU A 378 23.36 6.75 0.02
C GLU A 378 23.51 5.89 1.29
N ASN A 379 22.51 5.91 2.17
CA ASN A 379 22.46 5.15 3.41
C ASN A 379 21.80 3.77 3.24
N GLN A 380 21.54 3.32 2.02
CA GLN A 380 20.87 2.04 1.71
C GLN A 380 19.42 1.94 2.21
N ASN A 381 18.79 3.08 2.49
CA ASN A 381 17.37 3.16 2.82
C ASN A 381 16.55 3.15 1.53
N LEU A 382 15.42 2.44 1.56
CA LEU A 382 14.47 2.49 0.46
C LEU A 382 13.72 3.82 0.51
N MET A 383 13.92 4.63 -0.51
CA MET A 383 13.24 5.89 -0.74
C MET A 383 12.20 5.72 -1.85
N GLN A 384 11.19 6.57 -1.85
CA GLN A 384 10.22 6.66 -2.95
C GLN A 384 10.03 8.09 -3.41
N ARG A 385 9.81 8.24 -4.72
CA ARG A 385 9.37 9.47 -5.38
C ARG A 385 8.30 9.14 -6.42
N THR A 386 7.25 9.95 -6.47
CA THR A 386 6.07 9.69 -7.30
C THR A 386 5.95 10.76 -8.37
N TYR A 387 5.81 10.32 -9.62
CA TYR A 387 5.63 11.16 -10.80
C TYR A 387 4.19 10.99 -11.30
N THR A 388 3.40 12.04 -11.17
CA THR A 388 1.99 12.07 -11.57
C THR A 388 1.79 12.95 -12.79
N HIS A 389 1.26 12.39 -13.87
CA HIS A 389 0.88 13.16 -15.06
C HIS A 389 -0.62 13.43 -14.99
N THR A 390 -1.05 14.69 -15.01
CA THR A 390 -2.46 15.08 -15.14
C THR A 390 -2.76 15.48 -16.59
N MET A 391 -3.91 15.06 -17.10
CA MET A 391 -4.31 15.22 -18.51
C MET A 391 -5.82 15.49 -18.63
N ASP A 392 -6.22 16.54 -19.36
CA ASP A 392 -7.63 16.86 -19.59
C ASP A 392 -8.31 15.85 -20.53
N ALA A 393 -7.61 15.44 -21.57
CA ALA A 393 -8.06 14.44 -22.52
C ALA A 393 -6.91 13.52 -22.92
N VAL A 394 -7.11 12.22 -22.77
CA VAL A 394 -6.18 11.19 -23.23
C VAL A 394 -6.95 9.90 -23.48
N LYS A 395 -6.53 9.15 -24.51
CA LYS A 395 -6.93 7.75 -24.65
C LYS A 395 -5.97 6.92 -23.80
N GLN A 396 -6.49 6.19 -22.83
CA GLN A 396 -5.68 5.34 -21.94
C GLN A 396 -5.23 4.06 -22.66
N ASP A 397 -4.43 4.21 -23.71
CA ASP A 397 -3.82 3.12 -24.47
C ASP A 397 -2.30 3.06 -24.22
N TRP A 398 -1.66 2.12 -24.91
CA TRP A 398 -0.24 1.85 -24.70
C TRP A 398 0.68 2.99 -25.19
N VAL A 399 0.22 3.81 -26.14
CA VAL A 399 0.99 4.98 -26.62
C VAL A 399 1.07 6.00 -25.50
N ALA A 400 -0.06 6.29 -24.84
CA ALA A 400 -0.07 7.16 -23.68
C ALA A 400 0.86 6.65 -22.58
N VAL A 401 0.84 5.34 -22.28
CA VAL A 401 1.75 4.72 -21.30
C VAL A 401 3.22 4.87 -21.70
N ALA A 402 3.56 4.60 -22.97
CA ALA A 402 4.92 4.72 -23.47
C ALA A 402 5.43 6.17 -23.39
N SER A 403 4.63 7.16 -23.80
CA SER A 403 5.00 8.58 -23.76
C SER A 403 5.19 9.10 -22.32
N VAL A 404 4.30 8.73 -21.39
CA VAL A 404 4.48 9.13 -19.98
C VAL A 404 5.64 8.39 -19.31
N LEU A 405 5.90 7.14 -19.66
CA LEU A 405 7.07 6.38 -19.17
C LEU A 405 8.36 7.04 -19.64
N GLU A 406 8.48 7.37 -20.92
CA GLU A 406 9.66 8.06 -21.45
C GLU A 406 9.88 9.41 -20.75
N HIS A 407 8.83 10.22 -20.60
CA HIS A 407 8.93 11.48 -19.86
C HIS A 407 9.37 11.28 -18.40
N THR A 408 8.86 10.23 -17.74
CA THR A 408 9.25 9.87 -16.38
C THR A 408 10.73 9.51 -16.30
N LEU A 409 11.22 8.69 -17.23
CA LEU A 409 12.61 8.25 -17.25
C LEU A 409 13.57 9.40 -17.56
N ARG A 410 13.23 10.29 -18.51
CA ARG A 410 14.00 11.54 -18.74
C ARG A 410 14.08 12.38 -17.47
N THR A 411 12.96 12.51 -16.75
CA THR A 411 12.90 13.26 -15.49
C THR A 411 13.74 12.59 -14.39
N ILE A 412 13.67 11.26 -14.26
CA ILE A 412 14.50 10.48 -13.34
C ILE A 412 15.98 10.67 -13.67
N LYS A 413 16.38 10.65 -14.95
CA LYS A 413 17.78 10.85 -15.34
C LYS A 413 18.33 12.20 -14.88
N ILE A 414 17.49 13.25 -14.93
CA ILE A 414 17.86 14.59 -14.48
C ILE A 414 17.90 14.67 -12.95
N GLN A 415 16.86 14.17 -12.27
CA GLN A 415 16.71 14.34 -10.83
C GLN A 415 17.47 13.32 -9.97
N LEU A 416 17.78 12.15 -10.53
CA LEU A 416 18.46 11.02 -9.89
C LEU A 416 19.52 10.45 -10.86
N PRO A 417 20.60 11.22 -11.15
CA PRO A 417 21.54 10.90 -12.23
C PRO A 417 22.30 9.58 -12.07
N ARG A 418 22.36 9.04 -10.84
CA ARG A 418 22.95 7.71 -10.56
C ARG A 418 22.12 6.57 -11.15
N ILE A 419 20.81 6.78 -11.32
CA ILE A 419 19.92 5.76 -11.87
C ILE A 419 20.26 5.51 -13.35
N ASN A 420 20.59 4.26 -13.64
CA ASN A 420 20.93 3.78 -14.98
C ASN A 420 20.10 2.55 -15.38
N THR A 421 19.48 1.87 -14.42
CA THR A 421 18.69 0.67 -14.66
C THR A 421 17.38 0.74 -13.89
N VAL A 422 16.29 0.34 -14.55
CA VAL A 422 14.95 0.33 -13.97
C VAL A 422 14.24 -0.99 -14.19
N TYR A 423 13.41 -1.32 -13.22
CA TYR A 423 12.50 -2.45 -13.26
C TYR A 423 11.08 -1.88 -13.24
N LEU A 424 10.21 -2.34 -14.13
CA LEU A 424 8.85 -1.85 -14.25
C LEU A 424 7.89 -2.83 -13.60
N ARG A 425 6.83 -2.29 -12.98
CA ARG A 425 5.68 -3.06 -12.53
C ARG A 425 4.39 -2.32 -12.83
N SER A 426 3.37 -3.03 -13.30
CA SER A 426 2.03 -2.46 -13.49
C SER A 426 0.96 -3.51 -13.26
N ASP A 427 -0.29 -3.14 -13.53
CA ASP A 427 -1.39 -4.08 -13.63
C ASP A 427 -1.41 -4.80 -14.98
N ASN A 428 -2.34 -5.73 -15.12
CA ASN A 428 -2.52 -6.55 -16.30
C ASN A 428 -3.46 -5.90 -17.36
N ALA A 429 -3.67 -4.58 -17.32
CA ALA A 429 -4.52 -3.91 -18.30
C ALA A 429 -3.84 -3.85 -19.67
N GLY A 430 -4.62 -3.93 -20.75
CA GLY A 430 -4.10 -4.01 -22.12
C GLY A 430 -3.28 -2.79 -22.58
N CYS A 431 -3.38 -1.65 -21.90
CA CYS A 431 -2.51 -0.49 -22.16
C CYS A 431 -1.08 -0.69 -21.65
N TYR A 432 -0.88 -1.50 -20.60
CA TYR A 432 0.44 -1.88 -20.11
C TYR A 432 0.90 -3.23 -20.66
N HIS A 433 -0.02 -4.19 -20.79
CA HIS A 433 0.30 -5.55 -21.16
C HIS A 433 0.03 -5.81 -22.65
N CYS A 434 0.89 -5.24 -23.49
CA CYS A 434 0.80 -5.44 -24.94
C CYS A 434 2.18 -5.50 -25.60
N GLY A 435 2.26 -6.22 -26.72
CA GLY A 435 3.53 -6.39 -27.44
C GLY A 435 4.05 -5.08 -28.03
N SER A 436 3.16 -4.15 -28.38
CA SER A 436 3.55 -2.83 -28.89
C SER A 436 4.36 -2.04 -27.86
N LEU A 437 3.98 -2.07 -26.58
CA LEU A 437 4.76 -1.42 -25.53
C LEU A 437 6.11 -2.13 -25.31
N TRP A 438 6.15 -3.47 -25.35
CA TRP A 438 7.41 -4.21 -25.21
C TRP A 438 8.40 -3.88 -26.32
N LEU A 439 7.90 -3.72 -27.54
CA LEU A 439 8.73 -3.34 -28.67
C LEU A 439 9.17 -1.88 -28.58
N ALA A 440 8.41 -0.99 -27.94
CA ALA A 440 8.85 0.40 -27.73
C ALA A 440 9.99 0.53 -26.69
N ILE A 441 10.13 -0.44 -25.77
CA ILE A 441 11.09 -0.36 -24.65
C ILE A 441 12.56 -0.19 -25.07
N PRO A 442 13.11 -0.92 -26.06
CA PRO A 442 14.46 -0.66 -26.56
C PRO A 442 14.66 0.79 -27.01
N LYS A 443 13.68 1.37 -27.71
CA LYS A 443 13.78 2.77 -28.15
C LYS A 443 13.70 3.75 -26.99
N ILE A 444 12.81 3.52 -26.02
CA ILE A 444 12.74 4.32 -24.79
C ILE A 444 14.07 4.25 -24.03
N THR A 445 14.68 3.07 -23.97
CA THR A 445 16.00 2.87 -23.33
C THR A 445 17.09 3.69 -24.04
N GLU A 446 17.13 3.63 -25.37
CA GLU A 446 18.06 4.41 -26.20
C GLU A 446 17.89 5.92 -25.96
N THR A 447 16.66 6.44 -26.07
CA THR A 447 16.40 7.88 -25.99
C THR A 447 16.63 8.45 -24.58
N THR A 448 16.38 7.66 -23.53
CA THR A 448 16.50 8.14 -22.14
C THR A 448 17.85 7.85 -21.49
N GLY A 449 18.64 6.92 -22.05
CA GLY A 449 19.89 6.46 -21.46
C GLY A 449 19.70 5.74 -20.13
N ILE A 450 18.53 5.13 -19.93
CA ILE A 450 18.17 4.30 -18.77
C ILE A 450 17.72 2.94 -19.28
N THR A 451 18.39 1.88 -18.82
CA THR A 451 18.09 0.50 -19.19
C THR A 451 16.83 0.01 -18.49
N ILE A 452 15.82 -0.44 -19.25
CA ILE A 452 14.66 -1.14 -18.69
C ILE A 452 14.96 -2.64 -18.67
N ALA A 453 15.29 -3.20 -17.50
CA ALA A 453 15.78 -4.57 -17.38
C ALA A 453 14.67 -5.63 -17.33
N ARG A 454 13.58 -5.35 -16.60
CA ARG A 454 12.46 -6.27 -16.40
C ARG A 454 11.15 -5.51 -16.32
N TYR A 455 10.07 -6.13 -16.79
CA TYR A 455 8.70 -5.68 -16.60
C TYR A 455 7.88 -6.81 -15.99
N ASP A 456 7.42 -6.59 -14.76
CA ASP A 456 6.57 -7.51 -14.00
C ASP A 456 5.10 -7.05 -14.03
N TYR A 457 4.20 -7.97 -14.32
CA TYR A 457 2.76 -7.75 -14.27
C TYR A 457 2.20 -8.30 -12.97
N SER A 458 1.42 -7.48 -12.29
CA SER A 458 0.72 -7.92 -11.09
C SER A 458 -0.44 -8.83 -11.47
N GLU A 459 -0.67 -9.87 -10.67
CA GLU A 459 -1.91 -10.64 -10.75
C GLU A 459 -3.09 -9.66 -10.59
N PRO A 460 -4.20 -9.81 -11.36
CA PRO A 460 -5.33 -8.91 -11.26
C PRO A 460 -5.70 -8.58 -9.80
N GLN A 461 -5.80 -7.28 -9.51
CA GLN A 461 -6.15 -6.71 -8.19
C GLN A 461 -5.15 -6.93 -7.05
N ASN A 462 -3.98 -7.49 -7.32
CA ASN A 462 -2.85 -7.53 -6.38
C ASN A 462 -1.74 -6.55 -6.83
N GLY A 463 -0.83 -6.17 -5.92
CA GLY A 463 0.45 -5.54 -6.27
C GLY A 463 0.47 -4.03 -6.57
N LYS A 464 -0.66 -3.29 -6.50
CA LYS A 464 -0.72 -1.83 -6.79
C LYS A 464 -0.70 -0.88 -5.59
N SER A 465 -0.52 -1.41 -4.38
CA SER A 465 -0.78 -0.67 -3.14
C SER A 465 0.01 0.64 -2.98
N TYR A 466 1.18 0.77 -3.61
CA TYR A 466 1.95 2.03 -3.59
C TYR A 466 1.29 3.14 -4.39
N CYS A 467 0.82 2.85 -5.61
CA CYS A 467 0.09 3.83 -6.42
C CYS A 467 -1.20 4.25 -5.71
N ASP A 468 -1.98 3.29 -5.21
CA ASP A 468 -3.22 3.56 -4.48
C ASP A 468 -2.98 4.47 -3.25
N ALA A 469 -1.94 4.18 -2.47
CA ALA A 469 -1.56 5.00 -1.33
C ALA A 469 -1.28 6.46 -1.75
N LYS A 470 -0.47 6.66 -2.80
CA LYS A 470 -0.10 8.00 -3.28
C LYS A 470 -1.28 8.74 -3.90
N ILE A 471 -2.14 8.04 -4.63
CA ILE A 471 -3.40 8.56 -5.14
C ILE A 471 -4.26 9.07 -3.99
N ALA A 472 -4.42 8.29 -2.91
CA ALA A 472 -5.22 8.71 -1.75
C ALA A 472 -4.67 9.98 -1.10
N HIS A 473 -3.34 10.08 -0.91
CA HIS A 473 -2.71 11.29 -0.38
C HIS A 473 -2.94 12.51 -1.27
N MET A 474 -2.73 12.38 -2.58
CA MET A 474 -2.95 13.45 -3.54
C MET A 474 -4.42 13.87 -3.61
N ARG A 475 -5.37 12.92 -3.64
CA ARG A 475 -6.81 13.22 -3.56
C ARG A 475 -7.15 13.98 -2.28
N GLY A 476 -6.59 13.58 -1.14
CA GLY A 476 -6.76 14.29 0.13
C GLY A 476 -6.28 15.74 0.06
N LYS A 477 -5.11 15.97 -0.56
CA LYS A 477 -4.57 17.31 -0.79
C LYS A 477 -5.48 18.15 -1.70
N ILE A 478 -5.90 17.59 -2.82
CA ILE A 478 -6.77 18.28 -3.79
C ILE A 478 -8.09 18.68 -3.13
N ARG A 479 -8.72 17.78 -2.37
CA ARG A 479 -9.96 18.08 -1.62
C ARG A 479 -9.77 19.18 -0.59
N ARG A 480 -8.66 19.21 0.15
CA ARG A 480 -8.34 20.30 1.08
C ARG A 480 -8.14 21.63 0.35
N SER A 481 -7.51 21.62 -0.83
CA SER A 481 -7.39 22.81 -1.67
C SER A 481 -8.77 23.32 -2.08
N ALA A 482 -9.66 22.41 -2.52
CA ALA A 482 -11.01 22.79 -2.89
C ALA A 482 -11.80 23.38 -1.70
N ALA A 483 -11.75 22.72 -0.54
CA ALA A 483 -12.36 23.20 0.69
C ALA A 483 -11.83 24.57 1.16
N SER A 484 -10.61 24.95 0.75
CA SER A 484 -10.02 26.27 1.05
C SER A 484 -10.50 27.40 0.12
N GLY A 485 -11.49 27.15 -0.74
CA GLY A 485 -12.07 28.16 -1.63
C GLY A 485 -11.56 28.10 -3.08
N SER A 486 -10.84 27.04 -3.48
CA SER A 486 -10.30 26.90 -4.84
C SER A 486 -11.17 25.96 -5.69
N ASP A 487 -11.33 26.24 -6.97
CA ASP A 487 -11.95 25.29 -7.90
C ASP A 487 -10.87 24.38 -8.50
N VAL A 488 -11.18 23.10 -8.68
CA VAL A 488 -10.30 22.11 -9.31
C VAL A 488 -11.06 21.46 -10.45
N LEU A 489 -11.00 22.08 -11.62
CA LEU A 489 -11.83 21.69 -12.78
C LEU A 489 -11.02 21.05 -13.90
N THR A 490 -9.77 21.45 -14.06
CA THR A 490 -8.87 21.00 -15.14
C THR A 490 -7.67 20.22 -14.60
N ALA A 491 -6.93 19.58 -15.50
CA ALA A 491 -5.65 18.95 -15.20
C ALA A 491 -4.61 19.95 -14.69
N SER A 492 -4.65 21.20 -15.19
CA SER A 492 -3.82 22.29 -14.69
C SER A 492 -4.16 22.64 -13.25
N ASP A 493 -5.45 22.79 -12.91
CA ASP A 493 -5.88 23.06 -11.54
C ASP A 493 -5.50 21.94 -10.58
N MET A 494 -5.63 20.69 -11.04
CA MET A 494 -5.25 19.51 -10.27
C MET A 494 -3.76 19.53 -9.93
N LYS A 495 -2.90 19.86 -10.90
CA LYS A 495 -1.45 20.03 -10.69
C LYS A 495 -1.19 21.15 -9.67
N MET A 496 -1.81 22.32 -9.86
CA MET A 496 -1.65 23.46 -8.94
C MET A 496 -2.09 23.09 -7.50
N ALA A 497 -3.20 22.36 -7.36
CA ALA A 497 -3.70 21.91 -6.07
C ALA A 497 -2.76 20.91 -5.38
N ILE A 498 -2.11 20.02 -6.14
CA ILE A 498 -1.11 19.08 -5.61
C ILE A 498 0.11 19.86 -5.09
N ASP A 499 0.60 20.85 -5.83
CA ASP A 499 1.80 21.63 -5.50
C ASP A 499 1.59 22.68 -4.38
N LYS A 500 0.34 23.10 -4.15
CA LYS A 500 -0.01 24.14 -3.17
C LYS A 500 0.59 23.84 -1.79
N HIS A 501 1.06 24.87 -1.07
CA HIS A 501 1.62 24.75 0.29
C HIS A 501 2.73 23.69 0.43
N GLY A 502 3.70 23.68 -0.48
CA GLY A 502 4.88 22.80 -0.42
C GLY A 502 4.65 21.37 -0.91
N GLY A 503 3.53 21.10 -1.60
CA GLY A 503 3.29 19.82 -2.23
C GLY A 503 2.69 18.73 -1.33
N VAL A 504 2.84 17.49 -1.78
CA VAL A 504 2.57 16.25 -1.04
C VAL A 504 3.90 15.51 -0.92
N THR A 505 4.21 14.98 0.28
CA THR A 505 5.47 14.25 0.52
C THR A 505 5.68 13.18 -0.54
N SER A 506 6.87 13.21 -1.15
CA SER A 506 7.31 12.33 -2.23
C SER A 506 6.47 12.35 -3.51
N CYS A 507 5.60 13.33 -3.74
CA CYS A 507 4.76 13.38 -4.95
C CYS A 507 5.01 14.65 -5.75
N GLN A 508 5.13 14.46 -7.06
CA GLN A 508 5.27 15.52 -8.05
C GLN A 508 4.14 15.38 -9.07
N ALA A 509 3.67 16.52 -9.59
CA ALA A 509 2.69 16.54 -10.66
C ALA A 509 3.21 17.34 -11.86
N ALA A 510 2.94 16.85 -13.06
CA ALA A 510 3.11 17.55 -14.32
C ALA A 510 1.76 17.59 -15.04
N TYR A 511 1.44 18.73 -15.65
CA TYR A 511 0.32 18.86 -16.56
C TYR A 511 0.83 18.70 -17.99
N VAL A 512 0.35 17.66 -18.67
CA VAL A 512 0.81 17.28 -20.00
C VAL A 512 -0.36 16.94 -20.92
N ALA A 513 -0.12 17.01 -22.23
CA ALA A 513 -0.94 16.36 -23.24
C ALA A 513 -0.11 15.28 -23.95
N VAL A 514 -0.73 14.14 -24.28
CA VAL A 514 -0.09 13.13 -25.13
C VAL A 514 -0.31 13.56 -26.57
N ASP A 515 0.77 13.71 -27.34
CA ASP A 515 0.68 14.18 -28.72
C ASP A 515 -0.15 13.20 -29.55
N PRO A 516 -1.32 13.61 -30.10
CA PRO A 516 -2.14 12.76 -30.95
C PRO A 516 -1.46 12.37 -32.27
N ASN A 517 -0.41 13.10 -32.66
CA ASN A 517 0.42 12.80 -33.83
C ASN A 517 1.58 11.86 -33.52
N SER A 518 1.74 11.37 -32.27
CA SER A 518 2.77 10.38 -31.92
C SER A 518 2.78 9.26 -32.96
N LEU A 519 3.77 9.28 -33.85
CA LEU A 519 3.81 8.41 -35.02
C LEU A 519 4.23 7.03 -34.55
N VAL A 520 3.28 6.11 -34.54
CA VAL A 520 3.56 4.68 -34.43
C VAL A 520 3.16 4.02 -35.73
N LYS A 521 4.08 3.98 -36.71
CA LYS A 521 3.86 3.13 -37.88
C LYS A 521 3.86 1.67 -37.42
N LYS A 522 2.69 1.01 -37.52
CA LYS A 522 2.42 -0.43 -37.29
C LYS A 522 3.54 -1.18 -36.55
N ILE A 523 3.65 -0.96 -35.24
CA ILE A 523 4.39 -1.89 -34.38
C ILE A 523 3.54 -3.16 -34.24
N THR A 524 3.76 -4.12 -35.14
CA THR A 524 3.08 -5.42 -35.11
C THR A 524 4.10 -6.54 -35.03
N CYS A 525 4.39 -7.00 -33.81
CA CYS A 525 4.84 -8.37 -33.59
C CYS A 525 3.77 -9.06 -32.74
N PRO A 526 2.92 -9.92 -33.34
CA PRO A 526 1.92 -10.65 -32.57
C PRO A 526 2.63 -11.69 -31.68
N ILE A 527 2.83 -11.33 -30.42
CA ILE A 527 3.33 -12.27 -29.41
C ILE A 527 2.16 -13.18 -29.02
N LYS A 528 2.27 -14.46 -29.40
CA LYS A 528 1.22 -15.45 -29.11
C LYS A 528 1.00 -15.57 -27.61
N ALA A 529 -0.28 -15.55 -27.20
CA ALA A 529 -0.72 -15.71 -25.82
C ALA A 529 -0.07 -14.72 -24.83
N ILE A 530 0.16 -13.47 -25.26
CA ILE A 530 0.73 -12.43 -24.40
C ILE A 530 0.03 -12.30 -23.05
N THR A 531 -1.31 -12.39 -23.01
CA THR A 531 -2.11 -12.31 -21.78
C THR A 531 -1.78 -13.36 -20.72
N LYS A 532 -1.07 -14.44 -21.09
CA LYS A 532 -0.60 -15.49 -20.18
C LYS A 532 0.79 -15.22 -19.63
N ILE A 533 1.53 -14.23 -20.14
CA ILE A 533 2.86 -13.85 -19.67
C ILE A 533 2.67 -12.92 -18.47
N SER A 534 3.49 -13.08 -17.44
CA SER A 534 3.45 -12.22 -16.26
C SER A 534 4.77 -11.50 -16.00
N ASN A 535 5.87 -11.96 -16.57
CA ASN A 535 7.18 -11.33 -16.37
C ASN A 535 7.95 -11.36 -17.68
N VAL A 536 8.62 -10.24 -18.00
CA VAL A 536 9.45 -10.10 -19.20
C VAL A 536 10.78 -9.48 -18.81
N ARG A 537 11.88 -10.11 -19.22
CA ARG A 537 13.24 -9.57 -19.12
C ARG A 537 13.71 -9.17 -20.51
N PHE A 538 14.25 -7.97 -20.62
CA PHE A 538 14.84 -7.46 -21.87
C PHE A 538 16.33 -7.82 -21.88
N ASN A 539 16.77 -8.52 -22.92
CA ASN A 539 18.16 -8.94 -23.08
C ASN A 539 18.91 -7.99 -24.02
N ASN A 540 20.25 -8.04 -23.97
CA ASN A 540 21.11 -7.18 -24.79
C ASN A 540 21.21 -7.63 -26.27
N ASP A 541 20.57 -8.73 -26.64
CA ASP A 541 20.68 -9.39 -27.96
C ASP A 541 19.40 -9.25 -28.81
N ASP A 542 18.63 -8.18 -28.63
CA ASP A 542 17.31 -7.99 -29.29
C ASP A 542 16.35 -9.18 -29.05
N THR A 543 16.46 -9.79 -27.87
CA THR A 543 15.50 -10.79 -27.41
C THR A 543 14.87 -10.39 -26.08
N ILE A 544 13.68 -10.91 -25.82
CA ILE A 544 13.06 -10.88 -24.51
C ILE A 544 12.94 -12.31 -23.99
N THR A 545 13.11 -12.49 -22.69
CA THR A 545 12.76 -13.75 -22.00
C THR A 545 11.48 -13.54 -21.23
N ALA A 546 10.48 -14.38 -21.46
CA ALA A 546 9.15 -14.26 -20.91
C ALA A 546 8.78 -15.47 -20.04
N TRP A 547 8.07 -15.22 -18.95
CA TRP A 547 7.55 -16.24 -18.04
C TRP A 547 6.05 -16.11 -17.84
N LYS A 548 5.35 -17.24 -17.66
CA LYS A 548 3.95 -17.26 -17.19
C LYS A 548 3.80 -16.95 -15.71
N ALA A 549 4.83 -17.26 -14.94
CA ALA A 549 4.91 -17.01 -13.51
C ALA A 549 6.35 -16.68 -13.13
N PHE A 550 6.53 -15.73 -12.22
CA PHE A 550 7.85 -15.24 -11.83
C PHE A 550 8.76 -16.41 -11.42
N GLU A 551 9.92 -16.51 -12.09
CA GLU A 551 10.96 -17.54 -11.85
C GLU A 551 10.49 -19.00 -11.90
N ILE A 552 9.43 -19.31 -12.65
CA ILE A 552 9.02 -20.69 -12.90
C ILE A 552 9.59 -21.16 -14.24
N GLY A 553 10.57 -22.05 -14.19
CA GLY A 553 11.32 -22.52 -15.35
C GLY A 553 12.31 -21.50 -15.89
N ASN A 554 13.02 -21.89 -16.96
CA ASN A 554 14.09 -21.09 -17.57
C ASN A 554 13.60 -19.87 -18.35
N GLY A 555 12.31 -19.78 -18.63
CA GLY A 555 11.70 -18.74 -19.44
C GLY A 555 11.82 -18.98 -20.93
N LYS A 556 10.89 -18.41 -21.69
CA LYS A 556 10.80 -18.53 -23.14
C LYS A 556 11.45 -17.33 -23.81
N LYS A 557 12.47 -17.56 -24.64
CA LYS A 557 13.09 -16.51 -25.44
C LYS A 557 12.22 -16.17 -26.66
N ILE A 558 12.02 -14.89 -26.91
CA ILE A 558 11.25 -14.34 -28.02
C ILE A 558 12.11 -13.27 -28.70
N SER A 559 12.29 -13.37 -30.01
CA SER A 559 13.01 -12.36 -30.79
C SER A 559 12.16 -11.10 -30.90
N ILE A 560 12.74 -9.94 -30.62
CA ILE A 560 12.15 -8.64 -30.86
C ILE A 560 12.90 -8.00 -32.02
N ASN A 561 12.62 -8.44 -33.25
CA ASN A 561 13.24 -7.86 -34.44
C ASN A 561 12.94 -6.35 -34.46
N SER A 562 14.00 -5.56 -34.29
CA SER A 562 14.04 -4.12 -34.09
C SER A 562 13.75 -3.31 -35.37
N THR A 563 12.84 -3.75 -36.24
CA THR A 563 12.28 -2.89 -37.31
C THR A 563 11.27 -1.91 -36.72
N LEU A 564 11.77 -1.00 -35.87
CA LEU A 564 11.07 0.18 -35.37
C LEU A 564 11.64 1.37 -36.10
N ASN A 565 11.21 1.57 -37.34
CA ASN A 565 11.83 2.60 -38.17
C ASN A 565 11.43 4.03 -37.75
N ASP A 566 10.28 4.23 -37.08
CA ASP A 566 9.82 5.54 -36.61
C ASP A 566 8.90 5.36 -35.39
N VAL A 567 9.42 5.55 -34.16
CA VAL A 567 8.60 5.68 -32.95
C VAL A 567 8.95 7.02 -32.30
N GLU A 568 8.10 8.01 -32.53
CA GLU A 568 8.18 9.30 -31.83
C GLU A 568 7.14 9.30 -30.70
N LEU A 569 7.62 9.14 -29.47
CA LEU A 569 6.81 9.24 -28.26
C LEU A 569 7.06 10.63 -27.66
N ASN A 570 6.04 11.48 -27.73
CA ASN A 570 6.13 12.81 -27.16
C ASN A 570 4.98 13.08 -26.19
N VAL A 571 5.30 13.83 -25.14
CA VAL A 571 4.32 14.52 -24.32
C VAL A 571 4.55 16.01 -24.46
N ASP A 572 3.48 16.75 -24.72
CA ASP A 572 3.49 18.20 -24.69
C ASP A 572 3.40 18.64 -23.23
N VAL A 573 4.52 19.11 -22.69
CA VAL A 573 4.62 19.52 -21.28
C VAL A 573 4.13 20.96 -21.14
N HIS A 574 2.88 21.14 -20.72
CA HIS A 574 2.32 22.45 -20.42
C HIS A 574 2.85 23.00 -19.09
N ALA A 575 3.00 22.14 -18.08
CA ALA A 575 3.68 22.48 -16.83
C ALA A 575 4.44 21.25 -16.31
N ASN A 576 5.76 21.38 -16.16
CA ASN A 576 6.61 20.26 -15.77
C ASN A 576 6.53 19.95 -14.25
N PHE A 577 7.14 18.83 -13.86
CA PHE A 577 7.25 18.39 -12.47
C PHE A 577 7.92 19.45 -11.59
N THR A 578 7.23 19.83 -10.52
CA THR A 578 7.82 20.64 -9.45
C THR A 578 8.58 19.72 -8.49
N ILE A 579 9.83 20.03 -8.17
CA ILE A 579 10.54 19.36 -7.07
C ILE A 579 9.83 19.72 -5.76
N PRO A 580 9.25 18.76 -5.01
CA PRO A 580 8.54 19.08 -3.80
C PRO A 580 9.53 19.63 -2.78
N THR A 581 9.13 20.60 -1.98
CA THR A 581 9.95 21.05 -0.84
C THR A 581 10.00 20.01 0.28
N GLN A 582 9.07 19.05 0.25
CA GLN A 582 9.04 17.91 1.16
C GLN A 582 10.07 16.85 0.75
N PRO A 583 10.75 16.19 1.71
CA PRO A 583 11.73 15.16 1.42
C PRO A 583 11.09 13.93 0.75
N ASP A 584 11.94 13.11 0.14
CA ASP A 584 11.53 11.80 -0.38
C ASP A 584 10.95 10.92 0.75
N GLY A 585 10.01 10.05 0.38
CA GLY A 585 9.35 9.19 1.35
C GLY A 585 10.24 8.01 1.71
N ILE A 586 10.39 7.71 3.00
CA ILE A 586 11.10 6.50 3.45
C ILE A 586 10.13 5.30 3.43
N ILE A 587 10.56 4.19 2.85
CA ILE A 587 9.88 2.90 2.93
C ILE A 587 10.56 2.07 4.03
N LYS A 588 9.81 1.69 5.06
CA LYS A 588 10.30 0.76 6.09
C LYS A 588 10.47 -0.62 5.47
N LYS A 589 11.67 -1.19 5.55
CA LYS A 589 11.89 -2.62 5.26
C LYS A 589 11.09 -3.43 6.27
N THR A 590 10.19 -4.28 5.80
CA THR A 590 9.49 -5.24 6.66
C THR A 590 10.42 -6.44 6.89
N ASN A 591 10.54 -6.94 8.13
CA ASN A 591 11.49 -8.01 8.47
C ASN A 591 10.98 -9.41 8.08
N TYR A 592 10.22 -9.55 7.00
CA TYR A 592 9.64 -10.83 6.56
C TYR A 592 10.69 -11.93 6.29
N ALA A 593 11.95 -11.53 6.05
CA ALA A 593 13.02 -12.42 5.64
C ALA A 593 14.04 -12.78 6.73
N LYS A 594 13.86 -12.36 8.00
CA LYS A 594 14.79 -12.81 9.08
C LYS A 594 14.55 -14.25 9.53
N THR A 595 13.43 -14.86 9.17
CA THR A 595 13.36 -16.32 9.09
C THR A 595 13.94 -16.72 7.74
N ASP A 596 14.94 -17.60 7.70
CA ASP A 596 15.63 -18.17 6.52
C ASP A 596 14.71 -18.89 5.48
N ARG A 597 13.43 -18.51 5.37
CA ARG A 597 12.38 -19.17 4.58
C ARG A 597 12.32 -18.72 3.10
N PHE A 598 13.13 -17.74 2.69
CA PHE A 598 13.23 -17.30 1.29
C PHE A 598 14.67 -17.27 0.76
N ARG A 599 15.66 -17.71 1.56
CA ARG A 599 17.02 -17.94 1.07
C ARG A 599 17.23 -19.44 0.84
N VAL A 600 17.60 -19.71 -0.39
CA VAL A 600 18.01 -20.99 -0.99
C VAL A 600 18.99 -21.75 -0.09
N ILE A 601 18.77 -23.06 0.03
CA ILE A 601 19.77 -24.02 -0.45
C ILE A 601 19.14 -24.73 -1.65
#